data_AF-A0ABD1X505-F1
#
_entry.id   AF-A0ABD1X505-F1
#
_cell.length_a   1.000
_cell.length_b   1.000
_cell.length_c   1.000
_cell.angle_alpha   90.00
_cell.angle_beta   90.00
_cell.angle_gamma   90.00
#
_symmetry.space_group_name_H-M   'P 1'
#
loop_
_entity.id
_entity.type
_entity.pdbx_description
1 polymer ?
#
loop_
_entity_poly.entity_id
_entity_poly.type
_entity_poly.pdbx_seq_one_letter_code
_entity_poly.pdbx_strand_id
1 'polypeptide(L)'
;MIPLFFLVVSGECLVAFLLLVKIGPLRELMMKGLDQVKMRKGTILTIAGTISVILFSNFISIVKIQNKGSKVGTMTPMDQVLWRTNLLEATLMGFSLFLGFLIDRMHHYMRKLIKLRSSTGASNQEVERLEKEKMVLKEKEEKAAEEVNRLRKEILNLTDNLKKLKLDCTEKQKQVETAEAHVTALQKQAEDLLLEYDRLLEDNQNLQNEALAYRS
;
A
#
# COMPACT_ATOMS: atom_id res chain seq x y z
N MET A 1 43.61 -29.82 28.31
CA MET A 1 43.35 -28.42 27.91
C MET A 1 43.11 -28.30 26.41
N ILE A 2 44.01 -28.82 25.57
CA ILE A 2 43.88 -28.82 24.09
C ILE A 2 42.52 -29.33 23.53
N PRO A 3 41.94 -30.47 23.97
CA PRO A 3 40.66 -30.95 23.42
C PRO A 3 39.46 -30.04 23.79
N LEU A 4 39.51 -29.34 24.93
CA LEU A 4 38.50 -28.37 25.33
C LEU A 4 38.54 -27.13 24.42
N PHE A 5 39.73 -26.61 24.15
CA PHE A 5 39.89 -25.50 23.19
C PHE A 5 39.45 -25.90 21.78
N PHE A 6 39.72 -27.13 21.34
CA PHE A 6 39.24 -27.63 20.04
C PHE A 6 37.72 -27.70 19.97
N LEU A 7 37.06 -28.12 21.05
CA LEU A 7 35.59 -28.13 21.16
C LEU A 7 35.02 -26.70 21.08
N VAL A 8 35.62 -25.76 21.82
CA VAL A 8 35.21 -24.34 21.82
C VAL A 8 35.37 -23.73 20.43
N VAL A 9 36.53 -23.91 19.79
CA VAL A 9 36.78 -23.43 18.43
C VAL A 9 35.81 -24.07 17.44
N SER A 10 35.50 -25.36 17.58
CA SER A 10 34.52 -26.04 16.73
C SER A 10 33.11 -25.45 16.91
N GLY A 11 32.72 -25.14 18.13
CA GLY A 11 31.46 -24.45 18.44
C GLY A 11 31.41 -23.04 17.84
N GLU A 12 32.48 -22.26 17.98
CA GLU A 12 32.58 -20.91 17.41
C GLU A 12 32.57 -20.94 15.87
N CYS A 13 33.27 -21.89 15.24
CA CYS A 13 33.22 -22.13 13.81
C CYS A 13 31.82 -22.50 13.33
N LEU A 14 31.11 -23.36 14.08
CA LEU A 14 29.73 -23.72 13.77
C LEU A 14 28.81 -22.50 13.81
N VAL A 15 28.95 -21.63 14.82
CA VAL A 15 28.17 -20.39 14.94
C VAL A 15 28.50 -19.43 13.80
N ALA A 16 29.78 -19.24 13.47
CA ALA A 16 30.20 -18.42 12.34
C ALA A 16 29.67 -18.95 11.00
N PHE A 17 29.67 -20.28 10.82
CA PHE A 17 29.10 -20.94 9.66
C PHE A 17 27.58 -20.74 9.58
N LEU A 18 26.85 -20.93 10.68
CA LEU A 18 25.41 -20.70 10.74
C LEU A 18 25.02 -19.24 10.45
N LEU A 19 25.87 -18.28 10.82
CA LEU A 19 25.69 -16.87 10.46
C LEU A 19 25.95 -16.60 8.97
N LEU A 20 26.84 -17.36 8.33
CA LEU A 20 27.16 -17.24 6.91
C LEU A 20 26.10 -17.91 6.02
N VAL A 21 25.56 -19.06 6.45
CA VAL A 21 24.49 -19.75 5.73
C VAL A 21 23.26 -18.85 5.71
N LYS A 22 22.75 -18.56 4.51
CA LYS A 22 21.62 -17.64 4.23
C LYS A 22 20.27 -18.19 4.70
N ILE A 23 20.16 -18.68 5.93
CA ILE A 23 18.89 -19.15 6.50
C ILE A 23 18.38 -18.08 7.47
N GLY A 24 17.44 -17.27 6.96
CA GLY A 24 16.79 -16.16 7.69
C GLY A 24 16.33 -16.49 9.13
N PRO A 25 15.63 -17.62 9.39
CA PRO A 25 15.10 -17.90 10.73
C PRO A 25 16.17 -18.32 11.75
N LEU A 26 17.21 -19.05 11.33
CA LEU A 26 18.32 -19.47 12.21
C LEU A 26 19.15 -18.26 12.67
N ARG A 27 19.34 -17.29 11.78
CA ARG A 27 20.00 -16.03 12.08
C ARG A 27 19.30 -15.22 13.18
N GLU A 28 17.97 -15.22 13.17
CA GLU A 28 17.18 -14.52 14.20
C GLU A 28 17.23 -15.25 15.55
N LEU A 29 17.20 -16.58 15.53
CA LEU A 29 17.36 -17.42 16.72
C LEU A 29 18.74 -17.23 17.37
N MET A 30 19.81 -17.25 16.57
CA MET A 30 21.18 -17.02 17.05
C MET A 30 21.36 -15.62 17.63
N MET A 31 20.69 -14.60 17.08
CA MET A 31 20.73 -13.26 17.67
C MET A 31 19.95 -13.13 18.97
N LYS A 32 18.82 -13.83 19.13
CA LYS A 32 18.09 -13.87 20.42
C LYS A 32 18.92 -14.57 21.49
N GLY A 33 19.59 -15.67 21.13
CA GLY A 33 20.53 -16.36 22.03
C GLY A 33 21.73 -15.49 22.39
N LEU A 34 22.33 -14.80 21.41
CA LEU A 34 23.48 -13.93 21.66
C LEU A 34 23.09 -12.66 22.45
N ASP A 35 21.90 -12.09 22.23
CA ASP A 35 21.41 -10.96 23.01
C ASP A 35 21.12 -11.31 24.47
N GLN A 36 20.64 -12.53 24.75
CA GLN A 36 20.49 -13.02 26.13
C GLN A 36 21.85 -13.12 26.84
N VAL A 37 22.87 -13.66 26.17
CA VAL A 37 24.24 -13.73 26.71
C VAL A 37 24.82 -12.32 26.87
N LYS A 38 24.56 -11.42 25.92
CA LYS A 38 25.16 -10.08 25.84
C LYS A 38 24.48 -9.00 26.68
N MET A 39 23.32 -9.28 27.29
CA MET A 39 22.67 -8.41 28.27
C MET A 39 23.53 -8.20 29.54
N ARG A 40 24.50 -9.07 29.83
CA ARG A 40 25.56 -8.83 30.84
C ARG A 40 26.78 -8.12 30.25
N LYS A 41 26.58 -6.89 29.74
CA LYS A 41 27.63 -6.08 29.08
C LYS A 41 28.89 -5.87 29.94
N GLY A 42 28.76 -5.76 31.26
CA GLY A 42 29.88 -5.56 32.17
C GLY A 42 30.76 -6.81 32.34
N THR A 43 30.16 -8.00 32.38
CA THR A 43 30.87 -9.26 32.60
C THR A 43 31.63 -9.72 31.36
N ILE A 44 31.12 -9.44 30.16
CA ILE A 44 31.79 -9.86 28.92
C ILE A 44 33.03 -9.00 28.67
N LEU A 45 32.96 -7.69 28.95
CA LEU A 45 34.11 -6.80 28.79
C LEU A 45 35.24 -7.15 29.78
N THR A 46 34.88 -7.49 31.02
CA THR A 46 35.87 -7.92 32.01
C THR A 46 36.46 -9.29 31.68
N ILE A 47 35.65 -10.27 31.28
CA ILE A 47 36.14 -11.59 30.86
C ILE A 47 37.04 -11.49 29.63
N ALA A 48 36.66 -10.72 28.61
CA ALA A 48 37.49 -10.49 27.43
C ALA A 48 38.81 -9.79 27.80
N GLY A 49 38.78 -8.82 28.72
CA GLY A 49 39.97 -8.18 29.27
C GLY A 49 40.88 -9.17 30.01
N THR A 50 40.32 -10.03 30.87
CA THR A 50 41.08 -11.04 31.60
C THR A 50 41.71 -12.06 30.65
N ILE A 51 40.98 -12.54 29.64
CA ILE A 51 41.51 -13.49 28.65
C ILE A 51 42.61 -12.83 27.79
N SER A 52 42.46 -11.55 27.44
CA SER A 52 43.49 -10.77 26.72
C SER A 52 44.78 -10.61 27.52
N VAL A 53 44.69 -10.34 28.83
CA VAL A 53 45.86 -10.25 29.72
C VAL A 53 46.55 -11.61 29.88
N ILE A 54 45.79 -12.69 30.03
CA ILE A 54 46.33 -14.06 30.12
C ILE A 54 47.06 -14.45 28.83
N LEU A 55 46.52 -14.08 27.67
CA LEU A 55 47.20 -14.29 26.38
C LEU A 55 48.51 -13.50 26.27
N PHE A 56 48.51 -12.24 26.70
CA PHE A 56 49.73 -11.42 26.69
C PHE A 56 50.82 -12.01 27.60
N SER A 57 50.42 -12.57 28.74
CA SER A 57 51.32 -13.29 29.65
C SER A 57 51.91 -14.57 29.03
N ASN A 58 51.09 -15.35 28.33
CA ASN A 58 51.54 -16.54 27.61
C ASN A 58 52.47 -16.19 26.44
N PHE A 59 52.19 -15.10 25.72
CA PHE A 59 53.03 -14.59 24.63
C PHE A 59 54.42 -14.15 25.14
N ILE A 60 54.45 -13.40 26.24
CA ILE A 60 55.71 -12.98 26.88
C ILE A 60 56.50 -14.20 27.38
N SER A 61 55.83 -15.24 27.86
CA SER A 61 56.48 -16.48 28.30
C SER A 61 57.13 -17.24 27.14
N ILE A 62 56.46 -17.30 25.97
CA ILE A 62 57.03 -17.88 24.73
C ILE A 62 58.26 -17.09 24.27
N VAL A 63 58.19 -15.75 24.25
CA VAL A 63 59.32 -14.88 23.88
C VAL A 63 60.48 -15.02 24.87
N LYS A 64 60.21 -15.18 26.17
CA LYS A 64 61.24 -15.43 27.19
C LYS A 64 61.91 -16.80 27.03
N ILE A 65 61.15 -17.85 26.66
CA ILE A 65 61.71 -19.18 26.42
C ILE A 65 62.58 -19.18 25.15
N GLN A 66 62.15 -18.50 24.10
CA GLN A 66 62.94 -18.34 22.87
C GLN A 66 64.23 -17.54 23.09
N ASN A 67 64.15 -16.45 23.88
CA ASN A 67 65.32 -15.64 24.26
C ASN A 67 66.26 -16.33 25.26
N LYS A 68 65.78 -17.33 26.01
CA LYS A 68 66.64 -18.19 26.85
C LYS A 68 67.32 -19.28 26.02
N GLY A 69 66.62 -19.88 25.07
CA GLY A 69 67.18 -20.87 24.13
C GLY A 69 68.19 -20.28 23.14
N SER A 70 68.09 -18.99 22.79
CA SER A 70 69.10 -18.31 21.96
C SER A 70 70.36 -17.90 22.74
N LYS A 71 70.27 -17.77 24.07
CA LYS A 71 71.40 -17.39 24.95
C LYS A 71 72.10 -18.58 25.60
N VAL A 72 71.42 -19.71 25.76
CA VAL A 72 71.97 -20.95 26.32
C VAL A 72 71.82 -22.03 25.25
N GLY A 73 72.88 -22.27 24.49
CA GLY A 73 72.92 -23.17 23.33
C GLY A 73 72.79 -24.67 23.63
N THR A 74 71.95 -25.06 24.59
CA THR A 74 71.64 -26.45 24.93
C THR A 74 70.14 -26.58 25.14
N MET A 75 69.39 -26.89 24.08
CA MET A 75 67.96 -27.21 24.18
C MET A 75 67.80 -28.61 24.77
N THR A 76 67.35 -28.67 26.01
CA THR A 76 66.97 -29.92 26.69
C THR A 76 65.73 -30.53 26.01
N PRO A 77 65.63 -31.86 25.81
CA PRO A 77 64.47 -32.49 25.16
C PRO A 77 63.11 -32.19 25.85
N MET A 78 63.14 -31.85 27.14
CA MET A 78 61.97 -31.39 27.91
C MET A 78 61.48 -29.99 27.47
N ASP A 79 62.42 -29.08 27.16
CA ASP A 79 62.09 -27.71 26.74
C ASP A 79 61.48 -27.68 25.33
N GLN A 80 61.84 -28.64 24.48
CA GLN A 80 61.25 -28.80 23.15
C GLN A 80 59.78 -29.20 23.21
N VAL A 81 59.40 -30.11 24.12
CA VAL A 81 58.00 -30.54 24.29
C VAL A 81 57.16 -29.44 24.94
N LEU A 82 57.73 -28.73 25.93
CA LEU A 82 57.07 -27.60 26.58
C LEU A 82 56.82 -26.45 25.61
N TRP A 83 57.78 -26.14 24.74
CA TRP A 83 57.64 -25.08 23.74
C TRP A 83 56.57 -25.40 22.69
N ARG A 84 56.52 -26.63 22.16
CA ARG A 84 55.48 -27.05 21.20
C ARG A 84 54.08 -26.98 21.79
N THR A 85 53.94 -27.39 23.05
CA THR A 85 52.64 -27.40 23.75
C THR A 85 52.16 -25.99 24.08
N ASN A 86 53.03 -25.14 24.65
CA ASN A 86 52.69 -23.74 24.95
C ASN A 86 52.44 -22.91 23.69
N LEU A 87 53.18 -23.19 22.60
CA LEU A 87 52.96 -22.55 21.30
C LEU A 87 51.61 -22.94 20.70
N LEU A 88 51.25 -24.23 20.77
CA LEU A 88 49.95 -24.71 20.30
C LEU A 88 48.80 -24.12 21.13
N GLU A 89 48.95 -24.07 22.45
CA GLU A 89 47.93 -23.50 23.35
C GLU A 89 47.74 -22.00 23.13
N ALA A 90 48.83 -21.23 22.96
CA ALA A 90 48.76 -19.80 22.70
C ALA A 90 48.13 -19.46 21.34
N THR A 91 48.48 -20.20 20.28
CA THR A 91 47.88 -20.00 18.94
C THR A 91 46.40 -20.35 18.92
N LEU A 92 46.00 -21.42 19.64
CA LEU A 92 44.60 -21.84 19.74
C LEU A 92 43.75 -20.87 20.56
N MET A 93 44.29 -20.36 21.67
CA MET A 93 43.63 -19.35 22.50
C MET A 93 43.52 -18.00 21.77
N GLY A 94 44.54 -17.62 20.99
CA GLY A 94 44.49 -16.44 20.11
C GLY A 94 43.46 -16.58 18.99
N PHE A 95 43.33 -17.78 18.42
CA PHE A 95 42.32 -18.07 17.40
C PHE A 95 40.89 -17.96 17.95
N SER A 96 40.60 -18.53 19.12
CA SER A 96 39.27 -18.40 19.75
C SER A 96 38.92 -16.95 20.07
N LEU A 97 39.86 -16.14 20.57
CA LEU A 97 39.60 -14.71 20.76
C LEU A 97 39.32 -13.97 19.44
N PHE A 98 40.04 -14.30 18.38
CA PHE A 98 39.82 -13.72 17.07
C PHE A 98 38.42 -14.09 16.53
N LEU A 99 37.99 -15.34 16.69
CA LEU A 99 36.65 -15.79 16.33
C LEU A 99 35.57 -15.10 17.16
N GLY A 100 35.74 -15.02 18.48
CA GLY A 100 34.83 -14.28 19.36
C GLY A 100 34.68 -12.81 18.95
N PHE A 101 35.77 -12.14 18.58
CA PHE A 101 35.73 -10.77 18.07
C PHE A 101 35.03 -10.66 16.70
N LEU A 102 35.27 -11.60 15.79
CA LEU A 102 34.57 -11.65 14.50
C LEU A 102 33.06 -11.84 14.71
N ILE A 103 32.65 -12.72 15.61
CA ILE A 103 31.24 -12.92 15.96
C ILE A 103 30.63 -11.63 16.54
N ASP A 104 31.35 -10.92 17.41
CA ASP A 104 30.91 -9.64 17.97
C ASP A 104 30.66 -8.57 16.88
N ARG A 105 31.62 -8.43 15.97
CA ARG A 105 31.54 -7.50 14.84
C ARG A 105 30.42 -7.91 13.89
N MET A 106 30.29 -9.19 13.55
CA MET A 106 29.20 -9.69 12.73
C MET A 106 27.85 -9.44 13.38
N HIS A 107 27.68 -9.68 14.68
CA HIS A 107 26.42 -9.40 15.40
C HIS A 107 25.96 -7.95 15.19
N HIS A 108 26.88 -6.99 15.28
CA HIS A 108 26.57 -5.57 15.07
C HIS A 108 26.07 -5.29 13.65
N TYR A 109 26.74 -5.83 12.63
CA TYR A 109 26.28 -5.71 11.24
C TYR A 109 24.93 -6.40 11.03
N MET A 110 24.73 -7.56 11.67
CA MET A 110 23.51 -8.34 11.53
C MET A 110 22.30 -7.62 12.13
N ARG A 111 22.48 -6.96 13.29
CA ARG A 111 21.47 -6.13 13.93
C ARG A 111 21.07 -4.93 13.07
N LYS A 112 22.05 -4.26 12.44
CA LYS A 112 21.77 -3.17 11.48
C LYS A 112 20.96 -3.66 10.29
N LEU A 113 21.33 -4.81 9.72
CA LEU A 113 20.62 -5.40 8.59
C LEU A 113 19.19 -5.83 8.96
N ILE A 114 18.95 -6.36 10.16
CA ILE A 114 17.58 -6.69 10.61
C ILE A 114 16.76 -5.42 10.81
N LYS A 115 17.30 -4.39 11.48
CA LYS A 115 16.59 -3.12 11.68
C LYS A 115 16.19 -2.50 10.35
N LEU A 116 17.09 -2.55 9.35
CA LEU A 116 16.81 -2.10 8.00
C LEU A 116 15.72 -2.96 7.31
N ARG A 117 15.80 -4.29 7.45
CA ARG A 117 14.78 -5.20 6.91
C ARG A 117 13.42 -5.03 7.57
N SER A 118 13.34 -4.78 8.88
CA SER A 118 12.08 -4.54 9.57
C SER A 118 11.44 -3.21 9.18
N SER A 119 12.24 -2.16 8.97
CA SER A 119 11.72 -0.90 8.43
C SER A 119 11.27 -1.04 6.98
N THR A 120 12.01 -1.78 6.16
CA THR A 120 11.58 -2.11 4.79
C THR A 120 10.34 -3.02 4.79
N GLY A 121 10.21 -3.93 5.74
CA GLY A 121 9.03 -4.78 5.91
C GLY A 121 7.77 -3.99 6.26
N ALA A 122 7.89 -3.01 7.16
CA ALA A 122 6.79 -2.09 7.48
C ALA A 122 6.39 -1.25 6.26
N SER A 123 7.37 -0.72 5.53
CA SER A 123 7.15 0.02 4.27
C SER A 123 6.49 -0.85 3.19
N ASN A 124 6.91 -2.11 3.03
CA ASN A 124 6.29 -3.03 2.10
C ASN A 124 4.84 -3.38 2.50
N GLN A 125 4.57 -3.50 3.80
CA GLN A 125 3.20 -3.74 4.30
C GLN A 125 2.29 -2.52 4.08
N GLU A 126 2.82 -1.31 4.23
CA GLU A 126 2.09 -0.07 3.92
C GLU A 126 1.82 0.05 2.41
N VAL A 127 2.80 -0.29 1.56
CA VAL A 127 2.61 -0.35 0.10
C VAL A 127 1.53 -1.37 -0.28
N GLU A 128 1.55 -2.57 0.32
CA GLU A 128 0.52 -3.59 0.06
C GLU A 128 -0.88 -3.12 0.49
N ARG A 129 -1.00 -2.38 1.60
CA ARG A 129 -2.27 -1.77 2.02
C ARG A 129 -2.74 -0.70 1.03
N LEU A 130 -1.84 0.19 0.62
CA LEU A 130 -2.14 1.24 -0.36
C LEU A 130 -2.53 0.65 -1.72
N GLU A 131 -1.90 -0.45 -2.16
CA GLU A 131 -2.29 -1.14 -3.39
C GLU A 131 -3.70 -1.74 -3.28
N LYS A 132 -4.05 -2.37 -2.15
CA LYS A 132 -5.41 -2.88 -1.92
C LYS A 132 -6.45 -1.75 -1.91
N GLU A 133 -6.16 -0.64 -1.23
CA GLU A 133 -7.04 0.53 -1.22
C GLU A 133 -7.21 1.13 -2.62
N LYS A 134 -6.13 1.22 -3.40
CA LYS A 134 -6.17 1.70 -4.78
C LYS A 134 -7.02 0.80 -5.68
N MET A 135 -6.97 -0.52 -5.52
CA MET A 135 -7.85 -1.43 -6.26
C MET A 135 -9.32 -1.21 -5.92
N VAL A 136 -9.65 -1.06 -4.63
CA VAL A 136 -11.03 -0.80 -4.17
C VAL A 136 -11.54 0.55 -4.69
N LEU A 137 -10.70 1.59 -4.69
CA LEU A 137 -11.02 2.89 -5.26
C LEU A 137 -11.30 2.78 -6.77
N LYS A 138 -10.46 2.04 -7.50
CA LYS A 138 -10.64 1.84 -8.94
C LYS A 138 -11.96 1.11 -9.27
N GLU A 139 -12.33 0.11 -8.47
CA GLU A 139 -13.62 -0.59 -8.62
C GLU A 139 -14.81 0.34 -8.34
N LYS A 140 -14.70 1.23 -7.33
CA LYS A 140 -15.73 2.24 -7.04
C LYS A 140 -15.84 3.27 -8.15
N GLU A 141 -14.73 3.72 -8.71
CA GLU A 141 -14.71 4.64 -9.86
C GLU A 141 -15.37 4.01 -11.09
N GLU A 142 -15.13 2.73 -11.36
CA GLU A 142 -15.76 2.01 -12.46
C GLU A 142 -17.28 1.90 -12.28
N LYS A 143 -17.75 1.52 -11.10
CA LYS A 143 -19.19 1.49 -10.77
C LYS A 143 -19.83 2.88 -10.91
N ALA A 144 -19.17 3.93 -10.42
CA ALA A 144 -19.64 5.30 -10.58
C ALA A 144 -19.70 5.73 -12.06
N ALA A 145 -18.71 5.34 -12.86
CA ALA A 145 -18.69 5.62 -14.29
C ALA A 145 -19.83 4.89 -15.04
N GLU A 146 -20.14 3.65 -14.66
CA GLU A 146 -21.30 2.91 -15.18
C GLU A 146 -22.62 3.60 -14.84
N GLU A 147 -22.81 4.03 -13.59
CA GLU A 147 -24.01 4.78 -13.17
C GLU A 147 -24.15 6.10 -13.91
N VAL A 148 -23.06 6.87 -14.06
CA VAL A 148 -23.06 8.12 -14.84
C VAL A 148 -23.44 7.85 -16.28
N ASN A 149 -22.94 6.78 -16.89
CA ASN A 149 -23.31 6.41 -18.25
C ASN A 149 -24.78 5.99 -18.37
N ARG A 150 -25.34 5.29 -17.36
CA ARG A 150 -26.76 4.95 -17.32
C ARG A 150 -27.63 6.21 -17.23
N LEU A 151 -27.32 7.11 -16.30
CA LEU A 151 -28.01 8.39 -16.14
C LEU A 151 -27.92 9.23 -17.42
N ARG A 152 -26.77 9.25 -18.09
CA ARG A 152 -26.60 9.96 -19.36
C ARG A 152 -27.52 9.40 -20.46
N LYS A 153 -27.70 8.08 -20.54
CA LYS A 153 -28.65 7.44 -21.47
C LYS A 153 -30.09 7.80 -21.14
N GLU A 154 -30.46 7.80 -19.85
CA GLU A 154 -31.79 8.21 -19.39
C GLU A 154 -32.08 9.67 -19.74
N ILE A 155 -31.12 10.58 -19.52
CA ILE A 155 -31.23 11.99 -19.90
C ILE A 155 -31.43 12.15 -21.41
N LEU A 156 -30.70 11.41 -22.24
CA LEU A 156 -30.88 11.45 -23.70
C LEU A 156 -32.29 10.99 -24.10
N ASN A 157 -32.77 9.88 -23.56
CA ASN A 157 -34.12 9.38 -23.83
C ASN A 157 -35.20 10.37 -23.38
N LEU A 158 -35.09 10.93 -22.17
CA LEU A 158 -36.00 11.96 -21.67
C LEU A 158 -35.98 13.22 -22.54
N THR A 159 -34.80 13.64 -23.02
CA THR A 159 -34.65 14.81 -23.90
C THR A 159 -35.35 14.58 -25.24
N ASP A 160 -35.25 13.38 -25.82
CA ASP A 160 -35.92 13.05 -27.08
C ASP A 160 -37.44 12.95 -26.90
N ASN A 161 -37.90 12.35 -25.79
CA ASN A 161 -39.33 12.34 -25.45
C ASN A 161 -39.87 13.77 -25.26
N LEU A 162 -39.11 14.66 -24.60
CA LEU A 162 -39.49 16.07 -24.47
C LEU A 162 -39.58 16.77 -25.83
N LYS A 163 -38.65 16.53 -26.76
CA LYS A 163 -38.73 17.09 -28.12
C LYS A 163 -39.98 16.59 -28.85
N LYS A 164 -40.27 15.29 -28.77
CA LYS A 164 -41.46 14.69 -29.39
C LYS A 164 -42.74 15.28 -28.80
N LEU A 165 -42.82 15.39 -27.48
CA LEU A 165 -43.98 15.97 -26.79
C LEU A 165 -44.14 17.46 -27.12
N LYS A 166 -43.04 18.20 -27.25
CA LYS A 166 -43.06 19.61 -27.69
C LYS A 166 -43.63 19.75 -29.09
N LEU A 167 -43.25 18.88 -30.02
CA LEU A 167 -43.81 18.86 -31.38
C LEU A 167 -45.32 18.57 -31.34
N ASP A 168 -45.77 17.54 -30.60
CA ASP A 168 -47.20 17.23 -30.44
C ASP A 168 -47.99 18.41 -29.83
N CYS A 169 -47.43 19.08 -28.83
CA CYS A 169 -48.02 20.30 -28.27
C CYS A 169 -48.13 21.42 -29.32
N THR A 170 -47.11 21.65 -30.15
CA THR A 170 -47.18 22.67 -31.20
C THR A 170 -48.19 22.33 -32.29
N GLU A 171 -48.37 21.04 -32.58
CA GLU A 171 -49.38 20.60 -33.54
C GLU A 171 -50.79 20.78 -32.99
N LYS A 172 -51.03 20.35 -31.75
CA LYS A 172 -52.30 20.59 -31.06
C LYS A 172 -52.60 22.07 -30.89
N GLN A 173 -51.61 22.90 -30.61
CA GLN A 173 -51.79 24.36 -30.54
C GLN A 173 -52.31 24.92 -31.86
N LYS A 174 -51.73 24.51 -33.00
CA LYS A 174 -52.23 24.91 -34.33
C LYS A 174 -53.65 24.41 -34.57
N GLN A 175 -53.96 23.17 -34.17
CA GLN A 175 -55.32 22.63 -34.31
C GLN A 175 -56.33 23.44 -33.48
N VAL A 176 -55.98 23.81 -32.25
CA VAL A 176 -56.79 24.69 -31.40
C VAL A 176 -56.97 26.05 -32.06
N GLU A 177 -55.92 26.68 -32.55
CA GLU A 177 -56.00 27.97 -33.27
C GLU A 177 -56.92 27.88 -34.50
N THR A 178 -56.82 26.80 -35.29
CA THR A 178 -57.75 26.61 -36.42
C THR A 178 -59.19 26.38 -35.97
N ALA A 179 -59.41 25.62 -34.89
CA ALA A 179 -60.74 25.38 -34.35
C ALA A 179 -61.36 26.67 -33.79
N GLU A 180 -60.58 27.51 -33.09
CA GLU A 180 -61.00 28.83 -32.64
C GLU A 180 -61.34 29.76 -33.80
N ALA A 181 -60.55 29.76 -34.88
CA ALA A 181 -60.86 30.49 -36.11
C ALA A 181 -62.18 30.00 -36.75
N HIS A 182 -62.44 28.69 -36.73
CA HIS A 182 -63.71 28.13 -37.20
C HIS A 182 -64.90 28.53 -36.31
N VAL A 183 -64.74 28.49 -34.97
CA VAL A 183 -65.79 28.88 -34.02
C VAL A 183 -66.12 30.36 -34.17
N THR A 184 -65.11 31.23 -34.28
CA THR A 184 -65.32 32.67 -34.48
C THR A 184 -65.97 32.98 -35.84
N ALA A 185 -65.58 32.28 -36.91
CA ALA A 185 -66.25 32.39 -38.20
C ALA A 185 -67.73 31.94 -38.14
N LEU A 186 -68.01 30.80 -37.48
CA LEU A 186 -69.38 30.30 -37.27
C LEU A 186 -70.20 31.26 -36.40
N GLN A 187 -69.61 31.83 -35.35
CA GLN A 187 -70.27 32.83 -34.51
C GLN A 187 -70.63 34.07 -35.33
N LYS A 188 -69.71 34.57 -36.17
CA LYS A 188 -69.98 35.69 -37.06
C LYS A 188 -71.08 35.38 -38.08
N GLN A 189 -71.08 34.17 -38.64
CA GLN A 189 -72.13 33.73 -39.55
C GLN A 189 -73.49 33.64 -38.86
N ALA A 190 -73.54 33.18 -37.61
CA ALA A 190 -74.75 33.14 -36.81
C ALA A 190 -75.26 34.56 -36.46
N GLU A 191 -74.36 35.49 -36.12
CA GLU A 191 -74.68 36.90 -35.89
C GLU A 191 -75.27 37.55 -37.16
N ASP A 192 -74.70 37.28 -38.34
CA ASP A 192 -75.19 37.81 -39.62
C ASP A 192 -76.57 37.23 -39.98
N LEU A 193 -76.77 35.92 -39.78
CA LEU A 193 -78.06 35.27 -39.99
C LEU A 193 -79.14 35.80 -39.03
N LEU A 194 -78.76 36.13 -37.79
CA LEU A 194 -79.66 36.74 -36.81
C LEU A 194 -80.09 38.15 -37.25
N LEU A 195 -79.16 38.94 -37.80
CA LEU A 195 -79.47 40.25 -38.38
C LEU A 195 -80.39 40.14 -39.62
N GLU A 196 -80.16 39.16 -40.50
CA GLU A 196 -81.07 38.90 -41.63
C GLU A 196 -82.46 38.47 -41.15
N TYR A 197 -82.52 37.64 -40.10
CA TYR A 197 -83.78 37.22 -39.51
C TYR A 197 -84.56 38.42 -38.94
N ASP A 198 -83.91 39.29 -38.17
CA ASP A 198 -84.54 40.50 -37.61
C ASP A 198 -85.05 41.42 -38.73
N ARG A 199 -84.28 41.60 -39.82
CA ARG A 199 -84.68 42.39 -40.99
C ARG A 199 -85.88 41.80 -41.72
N LEU A 200 -85.90 40.48 -41.95
CA LEU A 200 -87.04 39.78 -42.58
C LEU A 200 -88.30 39.84 -41.70
N LEU A 201 -88.14 39.88 -40.38
CA LEU A 201 -89.23 40.02 -39.44
C LEU A 201 -89.82 41.44 -39.50
N GLU A 202 -88.97 42.47 -39.60
CA GLU A 202 -89.38 43.86 -39.83
C GLU A 202 -90.10 44.04 -41.17
N ASP A 203 -89.56 43.49 -42.27
CA ASP A 203 -90.21 43.54 -43.59
C ASP A 203 -91.57 42.81 -43.60
N ASN A 204 -91.69 41.66 -42.93
CA ASN A 204 -92.99 40.99 -42.76
C ASN A 204 -93.99 41.84 -42.00
N GLN A 205 -93.57 42.53 -40.93
CA GLN A 205 -94.45 43.45 -40.20
C GLN A 205 -94.89 44.62 -41.09
N ASN A 206 -93.98 45.19 -41.88
CA ASN A 206 -94.29 46.27 -42.82
C ASN A 206 -95.29 45.83 -43.88
N LEU A 207 -95.11 44.63 -44.47
CA LEU A 207 -96.05 44.06 -45.43
C LEU A 207 -97.44 43.80 -44.81
N GLN A 208 -97.49 43.32 -43.56
CA GLN A 208 -98.76 43.17 -42.84
C GLN A 208 -99.45 44.53 -42.63
N ASN A 209 -98.69 45.58 -42.31
CA ASN A 209 -99.21 46.94 -42.15
C ASN A 209 -99.72 47.52 -43.49
N GLU A 210 -99.01 47.30 -44.61
CA GLU A 210 -99.49 47.69 -45.96
C GLU A 210 -100.74 46.92 -46.38
N ALA A 211 -100.80 45.61 -46.12
CA ALA A 211 -101.98 44.80 -46.42
C ALA A 211 -103.21 45.21 -45.59
N LEU A 212 -103.00 45.70 -44.36
CA LEU A 212 -104.05 46.31 -43.53
C LEU A 212 -104.48 47.68 -44.08
N ALA A 213 -103.56 48.49 -44.61
CA ALA A 213 -103.85 49.79 -45.20
C ALA A 213 -104.61 49.71 -46.54
N TYR A 214 -104.40 48.66 -47.34
CA TYR A 214 -105.17 48.43 -48.59
C TYR A 214 -106.59 47.90 -48.37
N ARG A 215 -106.94 47.53 -47.13
CA ARG A 215 -108.26 46.96 -46.77
C ARG A 215 -109.23 47.99 -46.17
N SER A 216 -108.83 49.27 -46.10
CA SER A 216 -109.66 50.42 -45.73
C SER A 216 -110.03 51.26 -46.95
#